data_AF-A0A8J4YJS6-F1
#
_entry.id   AF-A0A8J4YJS6-F1
#
_cell.length_a   1.000
_cell.length_b   1.000
_cell.length_c   1.000
_cell.angle_alpha   90.00
_cell.angle_beta   90.00
_cell.angle_gamma   90.00
#
_symmetry.space_group_name_H-M   'P 1'
#
loop_
_entity.id
_entity.type
_entity.pdbx_description
1 polymer ?
#
loop_
_entity_poly.entity_id
_entity_poly.type
_entity_poly.pdbx_seq_one_letter_code
_entity_poly.pdbx_strand_id
1 'polypeptide(L)'
;MNGRACPTMPLAVMDKTMVNLLTCLREFIATTLKKSQEKLKPKQTVSLAKKITKNDKLDEYDEAILRLKEVFPQFSCQVPRNIKDAFIKICKEKEIPAVDDKGKDKEFFVFSEIKTLRKICDTLSEEQAWQMYNKLMTRKIDDFREKSAGKSLSKLEVSLSNLKNIKGMKEASFYCFVVGLSKEGLLNRVHTHHLYNYLKNEDKTDAASHFQSALNMYPLASKPPGICIIFNLEKDCRGAEMDLVKVEELFRETFKYDVVAVKNSTRQGVSDVIKELKADRNKFYDSLVVVFMSHGDEHFLKLADGDMLHRRKDLIEPITNIDMLVKKPKLFSQQACAGIPEVQKEQGEDNLFFLSLSLKYN
;
A
#
# COMPACT_ATOMS: atom_id res chain seq x y z
N MET A 1 34.47 11.90 -33.47
CA MET A 1 33.61 10.99 -32.68
C MET A 1 32.17 11.28 -33.05
N ASN A 2 31.45 10.32 -33.63
CA ASN A 2 30.12 10.59 -34.20
C ASN A 2 29.02 10.23 -33.19
N GLY A 3 28.54 11.23 -32.45
CA GLY A 3 27.41 11.08 -31.54
C GLY A 3 26.12 10.78 -32.29
N ARG A 4 25.64 9.54 -32.24
CA ARG A 4 24.32 9.18 -32.77
C ARG A 4 23.24 9.78 -31.86
N ALA A 5 22.44 10.70 -32.38
CA ALA A 5 21.24 11.18 -31.69
C ALA A 5 20.28 10.00 -31.45
N CYS A 6 19.75 9.88 -30.24
CA CYS A 6 18.76 8.85 -29.91
C CYS A 6 17.41 9.23 -30.56
N PRO A 7 16.80 8.38 -31.41
CA PRO A 7 15.59 8.75 -32.13
C PRO A 7 14.39 8.85 -31.20
N THR A 8 13.93 10.08 -30.94
CA THR A 8 12.64 10.33 -30.29
C THR A 8 11.52 9.92 -31.24
N MET A 9 10.87 8.79 -30.98
CA MET A 9 9.66 8.39 -31.71
C MET A 9 8.57 9.48 -31.57
N PRO A 10 7.97 9.97 -32.67
CA PRO A 10 6.80 10.82 -32.60
C PRO A 10 5.62 10.09 -31.96
N LEU A 11 4.78 10.79 -31.19
CA LEU A 11 3.53 10.21 -30.63
C LEU A 11 2.55 9.73 -31.73
N ALA A 12 2.75 10.14 -32.99
CA ALA A 12 1.96 9.74 -34.14
C ALA A 12 2.05 8.24 -34.51
N VAL A 13 2.95 7.47 -33.86
CA VAL A 13 3.07 6.00 -34.07
C VAL A 13 2.75 5.21 -32.79
N MET A 14 1.89 5.74 -31.93
CA MET A 14 1.17 4.91 -30.96
C MET A 14 -0.04 4.28 -31.64
N ASP A 15 -0.12 2.94 -31.61
CA ASP A 15 -1.25 2.17 -32.13
C ASP A 15 -2.58 2.73 -31.60
N LYS A 16 -3.59 2.85 -32.46
CA LYS A 16 -4.94 3.33 -32.08
C LYS A 16 -5.52 2.54 -30.90
N THR A 17 -5.17 1.26 -30.77
CA THR A 17 -5.49 0.38 -29.64
C THR A 17 -4.79 0.80 -28.35
N MET A 18 -3.50 1.18 -28.40
CA MET A 18 -2.76 1.72 -27.25
C MET A 18 -3.21 3.13 -26.89
N VAL A 19 -3.56 3.97 -27.87
CA VAL A 19 -4.20 5.27 -27.63
C VAL A 19 -5.58 5.08 -26.99
N ASN A 20 -6.38 4.13 -27.47
CA ASN A 20 -7.66 3.76 -26.87
C ASN A 20 -7.50 3.18 -25.46
N LEU A 21 -6.49 2.33 -25.21
CA LEU A 21 -6.20 1.80 -23.88
C LEU A 21 -5.80 2.90 -22.91
N LEU A 22 -4.83 3.75 -23.28
CA LEU A 22 -4.41 4.89 -22.47
C LEU A 22 -5.56 5.89 -22.30
N THR A 23 -6.46 6.01 -23.28
CA THR A 23 -7.68 6.80 -23.17
C THR A 23 -8.69 6.13 -22.24
N CYS A 24 -8.86 4.81 -22.23
CA CYS A 24 -9.73 4.12 -21.27
C CYS A 24 -9.15 4.16 -19.84
N LEU A 25 -7.84 4.07 -19.66
CA LEU A 25 -7.16 4.31 -18.38
C LEU A 25 -7.33 5.77 -17.92
N ARG A 26 -7.16 6.72 -18.84
CA ARG A 26 -7.36 8.16 -18.57
C ARG A 26 -8.82 8.54 -18.36
N GLU A 27 -9.78 7.87 -19.01
CA GLU A 27 -11.23 7.99 -18.81
C GLU A 27 -11.64 7.35 -17.48
N PHE A 28 -11.09 6.19 -17.12
CA PHE A 28 -11.29 5.55 -15.83
C PHE A 28 -10.82 6.46 -14.68
N ILE A 29 -9.61 7.00 -14.82
CA ILE A 29 -9.05 7.98 -13.89
C ILE A 29 -9.90 9.26 -13.90
N ALA A 30 -10.26 9.82 -15.07
CA ALA A 30 -11.10 11.01 -15.19
C ALA A 30 -12.54 10.84 -14.67
N THR A 31 -13.10 9.63 -14.71
CA THR A 31 -14.45 9.31 -14.22
C THR A 31 -14.46 9.05 -12.72
N THR A 32 -13.28 8.79 -12.14
CA THR A 32 -13.06 8.87 -10.69
C THR A 32 -12.95 10.36 -10.31
N LEU A 33 -12.06 11.10 -10.99
CA LEU A 33 -11.82 12.54 -10.80
C LEU A 33 -13.07 13.43 -10.90
N LYS A 34 -14.04 13.07 -11.76
CA LYS A 34 -15.27 13.85 -11.91
C LYS A 34 -16.28 13.70 -10.78
N LYS A 35 -16.07 12.79 -9.81
CA LYS A 35 -17.00 12.53 -8.70
C LYS A 35 -16.62 13.23 -7.39
N SER A 36 -15.45 13.86 -7.31
CA SER A 36 -14.88 14.39 -6.06
C SER A 36 -14.93 15.92 -5.93
N GLN A 37 -15.27 16.67 -7.00
CA GLN A 37 -15.00 18.11 -7.08
C GLN A 37 -15.97 19.04 -6.32
N GLU A 38 -16.93 18.52 -5.54
CA GLU A 38 -17.79 19.36 -4.69
C GLU A 38 -17.25 19.53 -3.26
N LYS A 39 -16.35 20.53 -3.08
CA LYS A 39 -16.53 21.69 -2.16
C LYS A 39 -15.25 22.24 -1.49
N LEU A 40 -15.31 23.57 -1.31
CA LEU A 40 -14.67 24.42 -0.28
C LEU A 40 -13.23 24.94 -0.46
N LYS A 41 -12.97 26.06 0.24
CA LYS A 41 -11.80 26.94 0.18
C LYS A 41 -11.03 26.93 1.52
N PRO A 42 -9.72 27.29 1.55
CA PRO A 42 -8.87 27.12 2.73
C PRO A 42 -8.81 28.33 3.68
N LYS A 43 -8.33 28.09 4.91
CA LYS A 43 -7.64 29.06 5.80
C LYS A 43 -6.60 28.35 6.68
N GLN A 44 -5.62 29.11 7.18
CA GLN A 44 -4.45 28.64 7.97
C GLN A 44 -4.82 28.56 9.49
N THR A 45 -4.02 28.15 10.47
CA THR A 45 -2.55 27.98 10.71
C THR A 45 -2.42 27.11 12.01
N VAL A 46 -1.35 26.42 12.46
CA VAL A 46 0.04 26.10 12.05
C VAL A 46 0.58 24.98 12.99
N SER A 47 1.90 24.69 13.00
CA SER A 47 2.69 24.04 14.09
C SER A 47 2.61 22.50 14.29
N LEU A 48 3.74 21.78 14.11
CA LEU A 48 4.03 20.55 14.91
C LEU A 48 4.47 20.78 16.35
N ALA A 49 5.22 21.81 16.75
CA ALA A 49 5.56 23.12 16.18
C ALA A 49 6.20 23.32 14.78
N LYS A 50 6.67 22.30 14.01
CA LYS A 50 7.35 22.50 12.69
C LYS A 50 7.50 21.25 11.76
N LYS A 51 6.40 20.57 11.42
CA LYS A 51 6.30 19.54 10.35
C LYS A 51 4.87 19.44 9.78
N ILE A 52 3.84 19.59 10.61
CA ILE A 52 2.43 19.76 10.21
C ILE A 52 2.23 21.16 9.59
N THR A 53 2.95 21.41 8.51
CA THR A 53 3.09 22.71 7.81
C THR A 53 3.25 22.54 6.30
N LYS A 54 2.94 21.35 5.77
CA LYS A 54 2.65 21.09 4.36
C LYS A 54 1.24 20.53 4.24
N ASN A 55 0.60 20.79 3.10
CA ASN A 55 -0.68 20.20 2.73
C ASN A 55 -0.44 18.74 2.31
N ASP A 56 -0.20 17.89 3.30
CA ASP A 56 0.16 16.47 3.16
C ASP A 56 -0.96 15.66 2.49
N LYS A 57 -2.21 16.06 2.70
CA LYS A 57 -3.37 15.58 1.97
C LYS A 57 -3.11 15.64 0.47
N LEU A 58 -3.18 14.49 -0.17
CA LEU A 58 -3.05 14.34 -1.60
C LEU A 58 -4.40 14.68 -2.23
N ASP A 59 -4.41 15.60 -3.18
CA ASP A 59 -5.58 15.76 -4.02
C ASP A 59 -5.62 14.64 -5.07
N GLU A 60 -6.74 14.52 -5.79
CA GLU A 60 -6.91 13.40 -6.71
C GLU A 60 -6.07 13.55 -8.00
N TYR A 61 -5.60 14.76 -8.33
CA TYR A 61 -4.58 14.94 -9.37
C TYR A 61 -3.21 14.45 -8.88
N ASP A 62 -2.84 14.75 -7.63
CA ASP A 62 -1.64 14.17 -7.02
C ASP A 62 -1.69 12.64 -7.08
N GLU A 63 -2.79 12.03 -6.63
CA GLU A 63 -3.00 10.58 -6.71
C GLU A 63 -2.92 10.05 -8.15
N ALA A 64 -3.52 10.74 -9.13
CA ALA A 64 -3.49 10.32 -10.52
C ALA A 64 -2.06 10.31 -11.07
N ILE A 65 -1.23 11.31 -10.76
CA ILE A 65 0.18 11.37 -11.18
C ILE A 65 1.00 10.26 -10.52
N LEU A 66 0.84 10.05 -9.21
CA LEU A 66 1.53 8.97 -8.47
C LEU A 66 1.18 7.58 -9.03
N ARG A 67 -0.11 7.31 -9.27
CA ARG A 67 -0.59 6.07 -9.90
C ARG A 67 -0.05 5.91 -11.33
N LEU A 68 -0.09 6.97 -12.15
CA LEU A 68 0.37 6.90 -13.55
C LEU A 68 1.86 6.61 -13.66
N LYS A 69 2.72 7.25 -12.85
CA LYS A 69 4.17 7.01 -12.83
C LYS A 69 4.51 5.54 -12.64
N GLU A 70 3.77 4.83 -11.80
CA GLU A 70 3.98 3.41 -11.52
C GLU A 70 3.38 2.47 -12.57
N VAL A 71 2.30 2.88 -13.25
CA VAL A 71 1.62 2.06 -14.27
C VAL A 71 2.38 2.04 -15.61
N PHE A 72 2.99 3.16 -16.03
CA PHE A 72 3.75 3.21 -17.30
C PHE A 72 4.87 2.14 -17.42
N PRO A 73 5.75 1.92 -16.42
CA PRO A 73 6.79 0.88 -16.44
C PRO A 73 6.26 -0.56 -16.38
N GLN A 74 4.97 -0.76 -16.07
CA GLN A 74 4.33 -2.08 -16.08
C GLN A 74 3.97 -2.49 -17.50
N PHE A 75 3.34 -1.58 -18.27
CA PHE A 75 3.09 -1.76 -19.72
C PHE A 75 4.35 -1.58 -20.59
N SER A 76 5.53 -1.80 -20.03
CA SER A 76 6.84 -1.64 -20.69
C SER A 76 7.04 -0.30 -21.42
N CYS A 77 6.37 0.77 -20.96
CA CYS A 77 6.37 2.10 -21.56
C CYS A 77 7.25 3.07 -20.76
N GLN A 78 7.80 4.08 -21.45
CA GLN A 78 8.53 5.16 -20.78
C GLN A 78 7.53 6.15 -20.15
N VAL A 79 7.72 6.50 -18.86
CA VAL A 79 6.94 7.55 -18.20
C VAL A 79 7.20 8.90 -18.91
N PRO A 80 6.15 9.60 -19.40
CA PRO A 80 6.29 10.94 -19.99
C PRO A 80 6.98 11.93 -19.05
N ARG A 81 7.82 12.84 -19.59
CA ARG A 81 8.63 13.79 -18.80
C ARG A 81 7.77 14.59 -17.83
N ASN A 82 6.70 15.22 -18.33
CA ASN A 82 5.76 16.00 -17.52
C ASN A 82 5.11 15.21 -16.35
N ILE A 83 4.96 13.89 -16.48
CA ILE A 83 4.48 13.03 -15.38
C ILE A 83 5.60 12.75 -14.38
N LYS A 84 6.84 12.54 -14.82
CA LYS A 84 8.01 12.46 -13.92
C LYS A 84 8.24 13.76 -13.15
N ASP A 85 8.18 14.90 -13.84
CA ASP A 85 8.44 16.22 -13.28
C ASP A 85 7.37 16.57 -12.22
N ALA A 86 6.09 16.30 -12.53
CA ALA A 86 4.99 16.42 -11.58
C ALA A 86 5.13 15.45 -10.40
N PHE A 87 5.50 14.19 -10.65
CA PHE A 87 5.75 13.19 -9.61
C PHE A 87 6.84 13.63 -8.61
N ILE A 88 7.99 14.10 -9.11
CA ILE A 88 9.10 14.59 -8.27
C ILE A 88 8.65 15.80 -7.44
N LYS A 89 7.90 16.73 -8.06
CA LYS A 89 7.31 17.88 -7.36
C LYS A 89 6.41 17.43 -6.22
N ILE A 90 5.44 16.54 -6.47
CA ILE A 90 4.50 16.01 -5.48
C ILE A 90 5.25 15.35 -4.31
N CYS A 91 6.23 14.48 -4.58
CA CYS A 91 7.00 13.81 -3.53
C CYS A 91 7.70 14.82 -2.59
N LYS A 92 8.27 15.88 -3.15
CA LYS A 92 8.96 16.95 -2.39
C LYS A 92 7.99 17.87 -1.64
N GLU A 93 6.86 18.20 -2.24
CA GLU A 93 5.84 19.09 -1.65
C GLU A 93 5.00 18.41 -0.57
N LYS A 94 4.81 17.10 -0.66
CA LYS A 94 4.01 16.28 0.28
C LYS A 94 4.85 15.47 1.28
N GLU A 95 6.18 15.55 1.16
CA GLU A 95 7.17 14.80 1.97
C GLU A 95 6.94 13.28 1.97
N ILE A 96 6.63 12.75 0.78
CA ILE A 96 6.55 11.31 0.57
C ILE A 96 7.99 10.79 0.41
N PRO A 97 8.46 9.82 1.22
CA PRO A 97 9.87 9.42 1.25
C PRO A 97 10.26 8.48 0.09
N ALA A 98 9.90 8.86 -1.14
CA ALA A 98 10.05 8.09 -2.37
C ALA A 98 11.32 8.37 -3.18
N VAL A 99 12.14 9.31 -2.72
CA VAL A 99 13.49 9.56 -3.24
C VAL A 99 14.47 9.35 -2.07
N ASP A 100 15.67 8.83 -2.33
CA ASP A 100 16.76 8.85 -1.35
C ASP A 100 17.50 10.20 -1.36
N ASP A 101 18.33 10.44 -0.34
CA ASP A 101 19.10 11.69 -0.21
C ASP A 101 20.19 11.85 -1.30
N LYS A 102 20.32 10.85 -2.19
CA LYS A 102 21.24 10.78 -3.32
C LYS A 102 20.49 10.95 -4.66
N GLY A 103 19.20 11.28 -4.63
CA GLY A 103 18.38 11.57 -5.81
C GLY A 103 17.90 10.34 -6.59
N LYS A 104 18.00 9.13 -6.02
CA LYS A 104 17.46 7.90 -6.66
C LYS A 104 16.01 7.67 -6.25
N ASP A 105 15.19 7.28 -7.22
CA ASP A 105 13.86 6.69 -6.98
C ASP A 105 14.00 5.51 -6.00
N LYS A 106 13.37 5.61 -4.83
CA LYS A 106 13.02 4.43 -4.03
C LYS A 106 11.83 3.74 -4.70
N GLU A 107 11.73 2.42 -4.57
CA GLU A 107 10.57 1.64 -5.05
C GLU A 107 9.34 1.82 -4.14
N PHE A 108 8.98 3.07 -3.83
CA PHE A 108 8.10 3.40 -2.71
C PHE A 108 6.60 3.35 -3.06
N PHE A 109 6.22 3.60 -4.32
CA PHE A 109 4.82 3.73 -4.73
C PHE A 109 4.20 2.48 -5.32
N VAL A 110 4.95 1.37 -5.38
CA VAL A 110 4.43 0.16 -6.02
C VAL A 110 3.40 -0.49 -5.11
N PHE A 111 2.12 -0.15 -5.33
CA PHE A 111 0.96 -0.89 -4.79
C PHE A 111 1.29 -2.38 -4.89
N SER A 112 1.42 -3.00 -3.74
CA SER A 112 2.18 -4.24 -3.61
C SER A 112 1.40 -5.42 -4.17
N GLU A 113 0.07 -5.32 -4.17
CA GLU A 113 -0.84 -6.14 -4.95
C GLU A 113 -0.50 -6.05 -6.45
N ILE A 114 -0.28 -4.85 -7.00
CA ILE A 114 0.04 -4.65 -8.43
C ILE A 114 1.40 -5.27 -8.77
N LYS A 115 2.37 -5.27 -7.85
CA LYS A 115 3.67 -5.95 -8.04
C LYS A 115 3.51 -7.48 -8.08
N THR A 116 2.61 -8.04 -7.26
CA THR A 116 2.23 -9.47 -7.33
C THR A 116 1.46 -9.80 -8.61
N LEU A 117 0.48 -8.96 -8.99
CA LEU A 117 -0.31 -9.10 -10.21
C LEU A 117 0.57 -9.02 -11.47
N ARG A 118 1.60 -8.15 -11.48
CA ARG A 118 2.61 -8.12 -12.55
C ARG A 118 3.33 -9.45 -12.66
N LYS A 119 3.84 -10.02 -11.57
CA LYS A 119 4.51 -11.33 -11.59
C LYS A 119 3.63 -12.44 -12.16
N ILE A 120 2.33 -12.42 -11.82
CA ILE A 120 1.33 -13.36 -12.38
C ILE A 120 1.16 -13.12 -13.90
N CYS A 121 1.13 -11.86 -14.35
CA CYS A 121 0.99 -11.55 -15.77
C CYS A 121 2.26 -11.85 -16.60
N ASP A 122 3.44 -11.61 -16.04
CA ASP A 122 4.73 -11.92 -16.67
C ASP A 122 4.82 -13.42 -17.01
N THR A 123 4.23 -14.29 -16.19
CA THR A 123 4.16 -15.76 -16.38
C THR A 123 3.04 -16.27 -17.30
N LEU A 124 2.02 -15.46 -17.63
CA LEU A 124 0.91 -15.89 -18.51
C LEU A 124 1.28 -15.76 -19.99
N SER A 125 0.78 -16.65 -20.85
CA SER A 125 0.80 -16.46 -22.30
C SER A 125 -0.26 -15.44 -22.76
N GLU A 126 -0.12 -14.95 -24.00
CA GLU A 126 -1.09 -14.08 -24.64
C GLU A 126 -2.46 -14.77 -24.79
N GLU A 127 -2.50 -16.08 -25.07
CA GLU A 127 -3.73 -16.88 -25.08
C GLU A 127 -4.40 -16.90 -23.71
N GLN A 128 -3.66 -17.18 -22.64
CA GLN A 128 -4.22 -17.28 -21.29
C GLN A 128 -4.76 -15.92 -20.83
N ALA A 129 -4.00 -14.83 -21.03
CA ALA A 129 -4.46 -13.48 -20.71
C ALA A 129 -5.71 -13.08 -21.52
N TRP A 130 -5.78 -13.44 -22.81
CA TRP A 130 -6.96 -13.24 -23.64
C TRP A 130 -8.16 -14.08 -23.17
N GLN A 131 -7.95 -15.35 -22.81
CA GLN A 131 -8.98 -16.25 -22.29
C GLN A 131 -9.58 -15.73 -20.98
N MET A 132 -8.74 -15.26 -20.04
CA MET A 132 -9.19 -14.63 -18.79
C MET A 132 -10.04 -13.39 -19.08
N TYR A 133 -9.53 -12.45 -19.89
CA TYR A 133 -10.26 -11.24 -20.30
C TYR A 133 -11.62 -11.61 -20.94
N ASN A 134 -11.61 -12.52 -21.92
CA ASN A 134 -12.82 -12.93 -22.63
C ASN A 134 -13.82 -13.63 -21.70
N LYS A 135 -13.38 -14.44 -20.73
CA LYS A 135 -14.25 -15.06 -19.70
C LYS A 135 -14.92 -14.04 -18.78
N LEU A 136 -14.27 -12.92 -18.47
CA LEU A 136 -14.94 -11.79 -17.79
C LEU A 136 -15.96 -11.12 -18.72
N MET A 137 -15.59 -10.84 -19.97
CA MET A 137 -16.43 -10.13 -20.93
C MET A 137 -17.61 -10.95 -21.47
N THR A 138 -17.65 -12.27 -21.25
CA THR A 138 -18.72 -13.19 -21.68
C THR A 138 -19.60 -13.71 -20.54
N ARG A 139 -19.24 -13.50 -19.26
CA ARG A 139 -20.16 -13.72 -18.13
C ARG A 139 -21.36 -12.77 -18.29
N LYS A 140 -22.58 -13.30 -18.14
CA LYS A 140 -23.85 -12.63 -18.53
C LYS A 140 -23.87 -11.14 -18.17
N ILE A 141 -24.16 -10.31 -19.16
CA ILE A 141 -23.69 -8.92 -19.24
C ILE A 141 -24.84 -7.91 -19.15
N ASP A 142 -25.58 -7.94 -18.03
CA ASP A 142 -26.58 -6.91 -17.72
C ASP A 142 -25.98 -5.94 -16.67
N ASP A 143 -25.97 -6.32 -15.37
CA ASP A 143 -25.39 -5.56 -14.26
C ASP A 143 -24.00 -4.96 -14.51
N PHE A 144 -23.11 -5.69 -15.20
CA PHE A 144 -21.73 -5.24 -15.44
C PHE A 144 -21.64 -4.12 -16.48
N ARG A 145 -22.54 -4.09 -17.49
CA ARG A 145 -22.50 -3.09 -18.58
C ARG A 145 -23.13 -1.76 -18.18
N GLU A 146 -24.16 -1.77 -17.34
CA GLU A 146 -24.78 -0.53 -16.84
C GLU A 146 -23.85 0.24 -15.90
N LYS A 147 -23.07 -0.48 -15.07
CA LYS A 147 -22.00 0.11 -14.27
C LYS A 147 -20.96 0.76 -15.20
N SER A 148 -20.77 2.07 -15.05
CA SER A 148 -19.92 2.93 -15.90
C SER A 148 -18.55 2.37 -16.35
N ALA A 149 -17.91 1.49 -15.57
CA ALA A 149 -16.66 0.84 -15.94
C ALA A 149 -16.81 -0.19 -17.06
N GLY A 150 -17.86 -1.02 -17.03
CA GLY A 150 -18.11 -2.03 -18.07
C GLY A 150 -18.40 -1.40 -19.42
N LYS A 151 -19.11 -0.27 -19.45
CA LYS A 151 -19.36 0.55 -20.66
C LYS A 151 -18.10 1.18 -21.27
N SER A 152 -17.03 1.35 -20.50
CA SER A 152 -15.72 1.78 -21.02
C SER A 152 -14.89 0.57 -21.51
N LEU A 153 -14.83 -0.51 -20.72
CA LEU A 153 -14.11 -1.74 -21.10
C LEU A 153 -14.73 -2.43 -22.33
N SER A 154 -16.06 -2.37 -22.50
CA SER A 154 -16.75 -2.94 -23.67
C SER A 154 -16.50 -2.21 -24.99
N LYS A 155 -15.78 -1.09 -24.98
CA LYS A 155 -15.27 -0.43 -26.20
C LYS A 155 -13.87 -0.94 -26.60
N LEU A 156 -13.21 -1.69 -25.73
CA LEU A 156 -11.85 -2.17 -25.95
C LEU A 156 -11.90 -3.50 -26.70
N GLU A 157 -11.73 -3.44 -28.02
CA GLU A 157 -11.65 -4.63 -28.89
C GLU A 157 -10.30 -5.34 -28.71
N VAL A 158 -10.29 -6.30 -27.78
CA VAL A 158 -9.12 -7.09 -27.43
C VAL A 158 -9.15 -8.43 -28.19
N SER A 159 -8.46 -8.48 -29.33
CA SER A 159 -8.20 -9.71 -30.06
C SER A 159 -6.90 -10.39 -29.61
N LEU A 160 -6.79 -11.71 -29.83
CA LEU A 160 -5.54 -12.44 -29.57
C LEU A 160 -4.37 -11.93 -30.43
N SER A 161 -4.63 -11.47 -31.67
CA SER A 161 -3.62 -10.86 -32.52
C SER A 161 -3.13 -9.52 -31.96
N ASN A 162 -4.00 -8.73 -31.33
CA ASN A 162 -3.60 -7.48 -30.67
C ASN A 162 -2.67 -7.77 -29.47
N LEU A 163 -2.92 -8.82 -28.67
CA LEU A 163 -2.01 -9.18 -27.57
C LEU A 163 -0.60 -9.58 -28.06
N LYS A 164 -0.51 -10.33 -29.16
CA LYS A 164 0.78 -10.79 -29.71
C LYS A 164 1.57 -9.70 -30.42
N ASN A 165 0.87 -8.80 -31.12
CA ASN A 165 1.50 -7.81 -32.00
C ASN A 165 1.75 -6.46 -31.29
N ILE A 166 1.00 -6.13 -30.24
CA ILE A 166 1.06 -4.83 -29.55
C ILE A 166 1.72 -5.01 -28.18
N LYS A 167 2.96 -4.53 -28.05
CA LYS A 167 3.71 -4.57 -26.78
C LYS A 167 2.95 -3.88 -25.64
N GLY A 168 2.81 -4.54 -24.49
CA GLY A 168 2.06 -4.05 -23.33
C GLY A 168 0.57 -4.44 -23.32
N MET A 169 0.04 -5.00 -24.43
CA MET A 169 -1.38 -5.31 -24.56
C MET A 169 -1.81 -6.56 -23.78
N LYS A 170 -0.90 -7.51 -23.53
CA LYS A 170 -1.13 -8.65 -22.62
C LYS A 170 -1.35 -8.16 -21.19
N GLU A 171 -0.39 -7.37 -20.72
CA GLU A 171 -0.36 -6.76 -19.39
C GLU A 171 -1.58 -5.87 -19.16
N ALA A 172 -1.97 -5.09 -20.18
CA ALA A 172 -3.18 -4.29 -20.18
C ALA A 172 -4.46 -5.12 -20.05
N SER A 173 -4.59 -6.19 -20.85
CA SER A 173 -5.78 -7.05 -20.86
C SER A 173 -5.96 -7.78 -19.53
N PHE A 174 -4.85 -8.27 -18.96
CA PHE A 174 -4.84 -8.87 -17.61
C PHE A 174 -5.18 -7.85 -16.52
N TYR A 175 -4.63 -6.62 -16.59
CA TYR A 175 -4.97 -5.57 -15.62
C TYR A 175 -6.46 -5.19 -15.70
N CYS A 176 -7.03 -5.07 -16.90
CA CYS A 176 -8.46 -4.85 -17.10
C CYS A 176 -9.31 -5.97 -16.50
N PHE A 177 -8.90 -7.24 -16.67
CA PHE A 177 -9.57 -8.40 -16.06
C PHE A 177 -9.56 -8.32 -14.52
N VAL A 178 -8.40 -8.07 -13.93
CA VAL A 178 -8.20 -7.95 -12.48
C VAL A 178 -9.02 -6.80 -11.88
N VAL A 179 -9.01 -5.63 -12.51
CA VAL A 179 -9.83 -4.48 -12.08
C VAL A 179 -11.32 -4.76 -12.22
N GLY A 180 -11.75 -5.52 -13.24
CA GLY A 180 -13.12 -6.00 -13.37
C GLY A 180 -13.55 -6.88 -12.20
N LEU A 181 -12.77 -7.93 -11.87
CA LEU A 181 -13.05 -8.78 -10.72
C LEU A 181 -13.11 -7.99 -9.40
N SER A 182 -12.22 -7.01 -9.21
CA SER A 182 -12.19 -6.23 -7.97
C SER A 182 -13.40 -5.30 -7.83
N LYS A 183 -13.92 -4.73 -8.94
CA LYS A 183 -15.15 -3.91 -8.93
C LYS A 183 -16.42 -4.69 -8.63
N GLU A 184 -16.46 -5.97 -9.02
CA GLU A 184 -17.56 -6.87 -8.66
C GLU A 184 -17.35 -7.57 -7.30
N GLY A 185 -16.38 -7.14 -6.49
CA GLY A 185 -16.05 -7.72 -5.18
C GLY A 185 -15.34 -9.09 -5.24
N LEU A 186 -15.42 -9.78 -6.39
CA LEU A 186 -14.82 -11.08 -6.69
C LEU A 186 -13.29 -11.12 -6.56
N LEU A 187 -12.62 -9.96 -6.49
CA LEU A 187 -11.22 -9.87 -6.08
C LEU A 187 -11.05 -8.88 -4.93
N ASN A 188 -11.11 -9.44 -3.72
CA ASN A 188 -10.58 -8.88 -2.49
C ASN A 188 -9.74 -9.95 -1.78
N ARG A 189 -9.16 -9.64 -0.62
CA ARG A 189 -8.18 -10.53 0.04
C ARG A 189 -8.75 -11.85 0.59
N VAL A 190 -10.06 -11.95 0.81
CA VAL A 190 -10.76 -13.22 1.12
C VAL A 190 -11.09 -13.99 -0.17
N HIS A 191 -11.25 -13.26 -1.28
CA HIS A 191 -11.69 -13.76 -2.58
C HIS A 191 -10.53 -13.95 -3.60
N THR A 192 -9.27 -13.89 -3.17
CA THR A 192 -8.09 -14.23 -3.99
C THR A 192 -8.19 -15.64 -4.59
N HIS A 193 -8.90 -16.54 -3.90
CA HIS A 193 -9.22 -17.87 -4.38
C HIS A 193 -10.00 -17.87 -5.71
N HIS A 194 -10.77 -16.83 -6.06
CA HIS A 194 -11.40 -16.73 -7.38
C HIS A 194 -10.36 -16.50 -8.49
N LEU A 195 -9.41 -15.59 -8.30
CA LEU A 195 -8.31 -15.37 -9.25
C LEU A 195 -7.44 -16.63 -9.40
N TYR A 196 -7.11 -17.29 -8.29
CA TYR A 196 -6.44 -18.59 -8.31
C TYR A 196 -7.24 -19.65 -9.07
N ASN A 197 -8.56 -19.73 -8.86
CA ASN A 197 -9.41 -20.69 -9.57
C ASN A 197 -9.49 -20.40 -11.09
N TYR A 198 -9.44 -19.14 -11.53
CA TYR A 198 -9.26 -18.85 -12.96
C TYR A 198 -7.89 -19.35 -13.46
N LEU A 199 -6.80 -18.96 -12.78
CA LEU A 199 -5.44 -19.35 -13.18
C LEU A 199 -5.29 -20.89 -13.27
N LYS A 200 -5.75 -21.63 -12.25
CA LYS A 200 -5.73 -23.09 -12.19
C LYS A 200 -6.56 -23.79 -13.27
N ASN A 201 -7.58 -23.12 -13.83
CA ASN A 201 -8.39 -23.68 -14.91
C ASN A 201 -7.75 -23.48 -16.29
N GLU A 202 -6.93 -22.44 -16.48
CA GLU A 202 -6.17 -22.22 -17.73
C GLU A 202 -4.75 -22.79 -17.70
N ASP A 203 -4.22 -23.11 -16.52
CA ASP A 203 -2.83 -23.52 -16.30
C ASP A 203 -2.74 -24.90 -15.60
N LYS A 204 -2.14 -25.86 -16.30
CA LYS A 204 -1.87 -27.22 -15.80
C LYS A 204 -0.46 -27.39 -15.21
N THR A 205 0.32 -26.31 -15.10
CA THR A 205 1.70 -26.33 -14.61
C THR A 205 1.80 -25.92 -13.14
N ASP A 206 2.97 -26.16 -12.54
CA ASP A 206 3.24 -25.79 -11.14
C ASP A 206 3.17 -24.28 -10.86
N ALA A 207 3.15 -23.43 -11.89
CA ALA A 207 3.00 -21.98 -11.74
C ALA A 207 1.73 -21.59 -10.95
N ALA A 208 0.65 -22.36 -11.10
CA ALA A 208 -0.57 -22.19 -10.29
C ALA A 208 -0.30 -22.26 -8.77
N SER A 209 0.63 -23.11 -8.32
CA SER A 209 1.00 -23.23 -6.91
C SER A 209 1.78 -22.01 -6.41
N HIS A 210 2.68 -21.47 -7.24
CA HIS A 210 3.41 -20.23 -6.95
C HIS A 210 2.46 -19.03 -6.83
N PHE A 211 1.43 -18.95 -7.67
CA PHE A 211 0.38 -17.91 -7.56
C PHE A 211 -0.41 -18.05 -6.26
N GLN A 212 -0.74 -19.27 -5.83
CA GLN A 212 -1.46 -19.49 -4.56
C GLN A 212 -0.67 -18.94 -3.37
N SER A 213 0.65 -19.22 -3.32
CA SER A 213 1.53 -18.66 -2.28
C SER A 213 1.57 -17.12 -2.35
N ALA A 214 1.83 -16.57 -3.54
CA ALA A 214 1.95 -15.12 -3.75
C ALA A 214 0.66 -14.33 -3.47
N LEU A 215 -0.52 -14.96 -3.64
CA LEU A 215 -1.83 -14.37 -3.34
C LEU A 215 -2.28 -14.55 -1.87
N ASN A 216 -1.70 -15.52 -1.16
CA ASN A 216 -1.98 -15.74 0.27
C ASN A 216 -1.09 -14.87 1.18
N MET A 217 0.14 -14.56 0.74
CA MET A 217 1.06 -13.72 1.49
C MET A 217 0.62 -12.25 1.55
N TYR A 218 1.08 -11.54 2.57
CA TYR A 218 1.11 -10.08 2.54
C TYR A 218 2.13 -9.63 1.49
N PRO A 219 1.74 -8.79 0.51
CA PRO A 219 2.68 -8.26 -0.44
C PRO A 219 3.53 -7.17 0.23
N LEU A 220 4.82 -7.44 0.40
CA LEU A 220 5.82 -6.52 0.96
C LEU A 220 6.77 -6.13 -0.18
N ALA A 221 6.62 -4.89 -0.66
CA ALA A 221 7.12 -4.47 -1.97
C ALA A 221 7.68 -3.05 -2.01
N SER A 222 7.21 -2.19 -1.10
CA SER A 222 7.74 -0.87 -0.78
C SER A 222 9.12 -0.97 -0.09
N LYS A 223 9.91 0.10 -0.20
CA LYS A 223 11.25 0.23 0.41
C LYS A 223 11.40 1.65 0.96
N PRO A 224 11.28 1.90 2.28
CA PRO A 224 11.01 0.95 3.37
C PRO A 224 9.66 0.21 3.24
N PRO A 225 9.52 -1.01 3.77
CA PRO A 225 8.30 -1.82 3.66
C PRO A 225 7.19 -1.40 4.64
N GLY A 226 7.52 -0.58 5.63
CA GLY A 226 6.63 -0.21 6.72
C GLY A 226 7.18 0.90 7.60
N ILE A 227 6.30 1.47 8.42
CA ILE A 227 6.69 2.28 9.59
C ILE A 227 6.80 1.35 10.80
N CYS A 228 7.83 1.55 11.63
CA CYS A 228 7.89 0.96 12.97
C CYS A 228 7.88 2.10 14.01
N ILE A 229 6.83 2.16 14.82
CA ILE A 229 6.73 3.12 15.93
C ILE A 229 7.12 2.40 17.21
N ILE A 230 8.06 2.96 17.96
CA ILE A 230 8.52 2.41 19.24
C ILE A 230 8.20 3.43 20.34
N PHE A 231 7.16 3.15 21.13
CA PHE A 231 6.89 3.90 22.36
C PHE A 231 7.73 3.29 23.49
N ASN A 232 8.63 4.09 24.08
CA ASN A 232 9.51 3.65 25.18
C ASN A 232 9.27 4.50 26.43
N LEU A 233 8.87 3.88 27.54
CA LEU A 233 8.86 4.53 28.85
C LEU A 233 10.14 4.14 29.60
N GLU A 234 11.11 5.06 29.68
CA GLU A 234 12.41 4.82 30.34
C GLU A 234 12.32 5.01 31.84
N LYS A 235 11.41 5.88 32.27
CA LYS A 235 11.23 6.23 33.68
C LYS A 235 10.81 4.99 34.47
N ASP A 236 11.67 4.60 35.41
CA ASP A 236 11.51 3.45 36.28
C ASP A 236 11.52 2.08 35.56
N CYS A 237 12.14 2.00 34.36
CA CYS A 237 12.30 0.78 33.56
C CYS A 237 13.79 0.50 33.24
N ARG A 238 14.51 -0.12 34.18
CA ARG A 238 15.92 -0.54 33.94
C ARG A 238 15.99 -1.54 32.78
N GLY A 239 16.92 -1.34 31.85
CA GLY A 239 17.11 -2.20 30.67
C GLY A 239 16.31 -1.76 29.43
N ALA A 240 15.22 -1.00 29.57
CA ALA A 240 14.37 -0.60 28.43
C ALA A 240 15.10 0.18 27.33
N GLU A 241 16.17 0.92 27.67
CA GLU A 241 17.02 1.59 26.67
C GLU A 241 17.81 0.59 25.81
N MET A 242 18.26 -0.54 26.37
CA MET A 242 18.95 -1.59 25.61
C MET A 242 17.99 -2.28 24.65
N ASP A 243 16.74 -2.46 25.05
CA ASP A 243 15.72 -3.06 24.19
C ASP A 243 15.22 -2.08 23.13
N LEU A 244 15.11 -0.77 23.44
CA LEU A 244 14.91 0.27 22.43
C LEU A 244 15.99 0.22 21.35
N VAL A 245 17.27 0.21 21.73
CA VAL A 245 18.39 0.15 20.76
C VAL A 245 18.30 -1.11 19.90
N LYS A 246 18.12 -2.30 20.50
CA LYS A 246 18.00 -3.57 19.74
C LYS A 246 16.79 -3.59 18.80
N VAL A 247 15.63 -3.10 19.24
CA VAL A 247 14.40 -3.06 18.44
C VAL A 247 14.53 -2.05 17.31
N GLU A 248 15.15 -0.90 17.56
CA GLU A 248 15.46 0.08 16.54
C GLU A 248 16.45 -0.48 15.50
N GLU A 249 17.57 -1.08 15.92
CA GLU A 249 18.52 -1.74 15.01
C GLU A 249 17.85 -2.87 14.20
N LEU A 250 17.04 -3.71 14.85
CA LEU A 250 16.33 -4.81 14.19
C LEU A 250 15.38 -4.31 13.08
N PHE A 251 14.57 -3.29 13.37
CA PHE A 251 13.64 -2.76 12.37
C PHE A 251 14.31 -1.84 11.35
N ARG A 252 15.25 -0.98 11.75
CA ARG A 252 15.96 -0.02 10.89
C ARG A 252 16.98 -0.72 10.00
N GLU A 253 17.77 -1.65 10.53
CA GLU A 253 18.91 -2.25 9.83
C GLU A 253 18.68 -3.67 9.32
N THR A 254 17.93 -4.53 10.00
CA THR A 254 17.62 -5.87 9.46
C THR A 254 16.39 -5.83 8.54
N PHE A 255 15.27 -5.27 9.01
CA PHE A 255 14.02 -5.25 8.24
C PHE A 255 13.83 -4.00 7.36
N LYS A 256 14.73 -3.00 7.46
CA LYS A 256 14.73 -1.74 6.68
C LYS A 256 13.42 -0.94 6.74
N TYR A 257 12.71 -0.97 7.88
CA TYR A 257 11.56 -0.13 8.19
C TYR A 257 11.96 1.32 8.46
N ASP A 258 11.01 2.23 8.33
CA ASP A 258 11.13 3.61 8.79
C ASP A 258 10.83 3.67 10.30
N VAL A 259 11.86 3.78 11.13
CA VAL A 259 11.74 3.65 12.59
C VAL A 259 11.60 5.02 13.27
N VAL A 260 10.53 5.17 14.06
CA VAL A 260 10.19 6.36 14.85
C VAL A 260 10.12 5.98 16.33
N ALA A 261 11.19 6.25 17.07
CA ALA A 261 11.22 6.11 18.52
C ALA A 261 10.58 7.33 19.22
N VAL A 262 9.72 7.09 20.21
CA VAL A 262 9.01 8.13 20.98
C VAL A 262 9.18 7.87 22.48
N LYS A 263 10.26 8.43 23.02
CA LYS A 263 10.66 8.30 24.43
C LYS A 263 9.71 9.06 25.36
N ASN A 264 9.34 8.44 26.48
CA ASN A 264 8.54 8.99 27.58
C ASN A 264 7.24 9.70 27.13
N SER A 265 6.40 8.96 26.41
CA SER A 265 5.14 9.47 25.83
C SER A 265 4.04 9.73 26.87
N THR A 266 3.33 10.85 26.69
CA THR A 266 2.08 11.23 27.37
C THR A 266 0.85 10.75 26.59
N ARG A 267 -0.37 10.83 27.16
CA ARG A 267 -1.60 10.47 26.42
C ARG A 267 -1.74 11.32 25.16
N GLN A 268 -1.42 12.61 25.25
CA GLN A 268 -1.42 13.52 24.11
C GLN A 268 -0.38 13.11 23.06
N GLY A 269 0.84 12.76 23.47
CA GLY A 269 1.89 12.29 22.56
C GLY A 269 1.50 11.03 21.77
N VAL A 270 0.87 10.05 22.42
CA VAL A 270 0.31 8.87 21.73
C VAL A 270 -0.80 9.27 20.76
N SER A 271 -1.69 10.18 21.14
CA SER A 271 -2.76 10.69 20.28
C SER A 271 -2.23 11.42 19.03
N ASP A 272 -1.21 12.25 19.19
CA ASP A 272 -0.57 12.99 18.09
C ASP A 272 0.17 12.05 17.13
N VAL A 273 0.80 10.97 17.62
CA VAL A 273 1.39 9.93 16.77
C VAL A 273 0.30 9.14 16.00
N ILE A 274 -0.84 8.82 16.63
CA ILE A 274 -1.98 8.17 15.96
C ILE A 274 -2.65 9.10 14.92
N LYS A 275 -2.61 10.41 15.14
CA LYS A 275 -3.04 11.43 14.20
C LYS A 275 -2.06 11.56 13.02
N GLU A 276 -0.76 11.58 13.29
CA GLU A 276 0.29 11.64 12.27
C GLU A 276 0.35 10.35 11.42
N LEU A 277 -0.04 9.19 11.97
CA LEU A 277 -0.25 7.95 11.22
C LEU A 277 -1.33 8.08 10.12
N LYS A 278 -2.29 9.00 10.26
CA LYS A 278 -3.35 9.26 9.27
C LYS A 278 -2.92 10.23 8.16
N ALA A 279 -1.69 10.74 8.19
CA ALA A 279 -1.13 11.60 7.16
C ALA A 279 -1.03 10.88 5.81
N ASP A 280 -1.47 11.54 4.73
CA ASP A 280 -1.80 10.89 3.45
C ASP A 280 -0.59 10.18 2.79
N ARG A 281 0.61 10.72 3.03
CA ARG A 281 1.92 10.16 2.65
C ARG A 281 2.18 8.75 3.20
N ASN A 282 1.45 8.30 4.23
CA ASN A 282 1.65 6.98 4.84
C ASN A 282 0.95 5.84 4.06
N LYS A 283 0.13 6.13 3.04
CA LYS A 283 -0.60 5.08 2.31
C LYS A 283 0.27 4.20 1.41
N PHE A 284 1.55 4.53 1.26
CA PHE A 284 2.50 3.83 0.39
C PHE A 284 3.39 2.81 1.12
N TYR A 285 3.45 2.86 2.46
CA TYR A 285 4.00 1.77 3.26
C TYR A 285 3.07 0.55 3.19
N ASP A 286 3.63 -0.65 3.01
CA ASP A 286 2.83 -1.89 2.98
C ASP A 286 2.38 -2.37 4.35
N SER A 287 3.09 -1.98 5.42
CA SER A 287 2.91 -2.51 6.77
C SER A 287 3.07 -1.44 7.87
N LEU A 288 2.57 -1.76 9.06
CA LEU A 288 2.81 -1.00 10.28
C LEU A 288 3.21 -1.94 11.41
N VAL A 289 4.27 -1.58 12.12
CA VAL A 289 4.68 -2.17 13.40
C VAL A 289 4.51 -1.12 14.50
N VAL A 290 3.95 -1.52 15.64
CA VAL A 290 3.88 -0.72 16.86
C VAL A 290 4.43 -1.54 18.00
N VAL A 291 5.56 -1.09 18.56
CA VAL A 291 6.16 -1.63 19.77
C VAL A 291 5.85 -0.67 20.93
N PHE A 292 5.41 -1.21 22.06
CA PHE A 292 5.12 -0.43 23.26
C PHE A 292 5.83 -1.08 24.46
N MET A 293 6.76 -0.35 25.07
CA MET A 293 7.58 -0.81 26.19
C MET A 293 7.28 0.09 27.39
N SER A 294 6.62 -0.44 28.42
CA SER A 294 6.18 0.31 29.60
C SER A 294 5.76 -0.62 30.75
N HIS A 295 5.49 -0.05 31.92
CA HIS A 295 4.67 -0.70 32.94
C HIS A 295 3.20 -0.80 32.48
N GLY A 296 2.43 -1.71 33.06
CA GLY A 296 1.02 -1.88 32.71
C GLY A 296 0.29 -2.93 33.55
N ASP A 297 -0.94 -3.23 33.15
CA ASP A 297 -1.76 -4.32 33.66
C ASP A 297 -2.43 -5.07 32.49
N GLU A 298 -3.37 -5.97 32.77
CA GLU A 298 -4.09 -6.79 31.78
C GLU A 298 -4.74 -5.96 30.65
N HIS A 299 -5.15 -4.73 30.92
CA HIS A 299 -5.96 -3.90 30.04
C HIS A 299 -5.32 -2.56 29.65
N PHE A 300 -4.38 -2.07 30.45
CA PHE A 300 -3.79 -0.73 30.32
C PHE A 300 -2.25 -0.75 30.25
N LEU A 301 -1.71 0.35 29.72
CA LEU A 301 -0.27 0.67 29.65
C LEU A 301 -0.06 2.01 30.35
N LYS A 302 0.95 2.11 31.21
CA LYS A 302 1.29 3.34 31.92
C LYS A 302 2.00 4.33 30.99
N LEU A 303 1.74 5.62 31.17
CA LEU A 303 2.33 6.73 30.42
C LEU A 303 3.21 7.64 31.30
N ALA A 304 3.97 8.55 30.67
CA ALA A 304 4.94 9.40 31.35
C ALA A 304 4.33 10.53 32.21
N ASP A 305 3.10 10.93 31.89
CA ASP A 305 2.22 11.79 32.67
C ASP A 305 1.57 11.04 33.87
N GLY A 306 1.76 9.73 33.97
CA GLY A 306 1.15 8.86 34.98
C GLY A 306 -0.20 8.29 34.57
N ASP A 307 -0.69 8.63 33.38
CA ASP A 307 -1.99 8.23 32.86
C ASP A 307 -1.99 6.77 32.37
N MET A 308 -3.17 6.14 32.30
CA MET A 308 -3.33 4.73 31.89
C MET A 308 -4.01 4.62 30.52
N LEU A 309 -3.27 4.16 29.51
CA LEU A 309 -3.70 3.99 28.12
C LEU A 309 -4.33 2.61 27.92
N HIS A 310 -5.60 2.53 27.52
CA HIS A 310 -6.25 1.22 27.32
C HIS A 310 -5.70 0.52 26.06
N ARG A 311 -4.98 -0.60 26.24
CA ARG A 311 -4.29 -1.40 25.21
C ARG A 311 -5.11 -1.56 23.93
N ARG A 312 -6.41 -1.83 24.06
CA ARG A 312 -7.33 -2.04 22.95
C ARG A 312 -7.96 -0.74 22.43
N LYS A 313 -8.70 -0.02 23.27
CA LYS A 313 -9.55 1.11 22.86
C LYS A 313 -8.78 2.38 22.50
N ASP A 314 -7.62 2.61 23.13
CA ASP A 314 -6.87 3.86 22.97
C ASP A 314 -5.70 3.73 21.97
N LEU A 315 -5.26 2.49 21.69
CA LEU A 315 -4.09 2.19 20.85
C LEU A 315 -4.43 1.32 19.63
N ILE A 316 -4.85 0.06 19.84
CA ILE A 316 -5.06 -0.90 18.74
C ILE A 316 -6.23 -0.49 17.84
N GLU A 317 -7.40 -0.15 18.41
CA GLU A 317 -8.60 0.18 17.64
C GLU A 317 -8.45 1.50 16.85
N PRO A 318 -7.93 2.61 17.41
CA PRO A 318 -7.70 3.85 16.66
C PRO A 318 -6.73 3.71 15.48
N ILE A 319 -5.75 2.79 15.57
CA ILE A 319 -4.78 2.50 14.51
C ILE A 319 -5.34 1.52 13.47
N THR A 320 -6.11 0.51 13.90
CA THR A 320 -6.71 -0.48 12.99
C THR A 320 -7.92 0.04 12.23
N ASN A 321 -8.52 1.14 12.71
CA ASN A 321 -9.55 1.93 12.03
C ASN A 321 -8.97 3.01 11.09
N ILE A 322 -7.67 2.98 10.75
CA ILE A 322 -7.09 3.88 9.75
C ILE A 322 -7.32 3.30 8.35
N ASP A 323 -8.17 3.97 7.54
CA ASP A 323 -8.61 3.49 6.22
C ASP A 323 -7.47 3.09 5.27
N MET A 324 -6.41 3.90 5.20
CA MET A 324 -5.23 3.64 4.36
C MET A 324 -4.34 2.47 4.83
N LEU A 325 -4.65 1.90 6.01
CA LEU A 325 -4.04 0.71 6.59
C LEU A 325 -5.01 -0.49 6.64
N VAL A 326 -6.22 -0.37 6.07
CA VAL A 326 -7.13 -1.51 5.87
C VAL A 326 -6.46 -2.55 4.95
N LYS A 327 -6.73 -3.84 5.19
CA LYS A 327 -6.15 -5.02 4.51
C LYS A 327 -4.62 -5.22 4.66
N LYS A 328 -3.84 -4.22 5.08
CA LYS A 328 -2.39 -4.27 5.39
C LYS A 328 -2.07 -4.93 6.76
N PRO A 329 -0.87 -5.52 6.96
CA PRO A 329 -0.49 -6.10 8.25
C PRO A 329 -0.22 -4.99 9.27
N LYS A 330 -0.76 -5.18 10.47
CA LYS A 330 -0.56 -4.33 11.64
C LYS A 330 -0.10 -5.23 12.78
N LEU A 331 1.17 -5.11 13.15
CA LEU A 331 1.81 -5.90 14.19
C LEU A 331 1.93 -5.05 15.45
N PHE A 332 1.30 -5.51 16.54
CA PHE A 332 1.44 -4.88 17.86
C PHE A 332 2.26 -5.80 18.77
N SER A 333 3.36 -5.28 19.31
CA SER A 333 4.16 -5.93 20.35
C SER A 333 4.08 -5.08 21.61
N GLN A 334 3.65 -5.67 22.72
CA GLN A 334 3.51 -4.99 23.99
C GLN A 334 4.37 -5.71 25.03
N GLN A 335 5.45 -5.03 25.43
CA GLN A 335 6.33 -5.43 26.51
C GLN A 335 5.93 -4.63 27.76
N ALA A 336 4.95 -5.19 28.49
CA ALA A 336 4.34 -4.59 29.67
C ALA A 336 3.57 -5.65 30.45
N CYS A 337 3.73 -5.68 31.79
CA CYS A 337 3.04 -6.57 32.71
C CYS A 337 1.54 -6.68 32.40
N ALA A 338 0.99 -7.88 32.31
CA ALA A 338 -0.41 -8.12 31.95
C ALA A 338 -1.28 -8.44 33.18
N GLY A 339 -0.96 -7.81 34.31
CA GLY A 339 -1.36 -8.28 35.64
C GLY A 339 -0.43 -9.37 36.17
N ILE A 340 -0.67 -9.80 37.41
CA ILE A 340 -0.04 -10.97 38.02
C ILE A 340 -1.12 -12.07 38.04
N PRO A 341 -0.89 -13.27 37.49
CA PRO A 341 -1.81 -14.39 37.67
C PRO A 341 -1.96 -14.70 39.17
N GLU A 342 -3.18 -14.96 39.66
CA GLU A 342 -3.42 -15.31 41.08
C GLU A 342 -2.98 -16.74 41.45
N VAL A 343 -1.74 -17.13 41.11
CA VAL A 343 -1.02 -18.30 41.63
C VAL A 343 0.48 -17.97 41.65
N GLN A 344 1.17 -18.40 42.72
CA GLN A 344 2.65 -18.40 42.88
C GLN A 344 3.34 -17.03 42.89
N LYS A 345 3.27 -16.37 44.06
CA LYS A 345 4.35 -15.50 44.56
C LYS A 345 5.60 -16.32 44.92
N GLU A 346 6.29 -16.93 43.96
CA GLU A 346 7.56 -17.59 44.24
C GLU A 346 8.48 -17.66 43.00
N GLN A 347 9.46 -16.75 42.97
CA GLN A 347 10.66 -16.71 42.09
C GLN A 347 10.46 -16.55 40.57
N GLY A 348 11.10 -15.52 39.99
CA GLY A 348 11.29 -15.34 38.54
C GLY A 348 10.63 -14.09 37.94
N GLU A 349 11.41 -13.27 37.24
CA GLU A 349 10.92 -12.09 36.49
C GLU A 349 10.54 -12.46 35.05
N ASP A 350 9.46 -13.24 34.88
CA ASP A 350 8.99 -13.65 33.54
C ASP A 350 8.26 -12.51 32.80
N ASN A 351 9.00 -11.86 31.91
CA ASN A 351 8.48 -10.83 31.01
C ASN A 351 7.58 -11.45 29.91
N LEU A 352 6.26 -11.46 30.13
CA LEU A 352 5.29 -11.88 29.12
C LEU A 352 5.22 -10.89 27.93
N PHE A 353 5.79 -11.28 26.80
CA PHE A 353 5.61 -10.59 25.52
C PHE A 353 4.23 -10.87 24.93
N PHE A 354 3.36 -9.85 24.86
CA PHE A 354 2.10 -9.95 24.13
C PHE A 354 2.26 -9.51 22.67
N LEU A 355 2.12 -10.47 21.75
CA LEU A 355 2.01 -10.24 20.30
C LEU A 355 0.55 -10.26 19.87
N SER A 356 0.05 -9.17 19.30
CA SER A 356 -1.30 -9.08 18.75
C SER A 356 -1.26 -8.76 17.26
N LEU A 357 -1.76 -9.69 16.44
CA LEU A 357 -1.99 -9.51 15.00
C LEU A 357 -3.44 -9.09 14.78
N SER A 358 -3.67 -7.82 14.45
CA SER A 358 -5.04 -7.32 14.22
C SER A 358 -5.43 -7.37 12.75
N LEU A 359 -6.36 -8.27 12.42
CA LEU A 359 -6.93 -8.46 11.09
C LEU A 359 -8.36 -7.92 11.04
N LYS A 360 -8.53 -6.68 10.59
CA LYS A 360 -9.86 -6.12 10.30
C LYS A 360 -10.20 -6.31 8.82
N TYR A 361 -11.23 -7.10 8.56
CA TYR A 361 -11.86 -7.25 7.25
C TYR A 361 -13.25 -6.61 7.32
N ASN A 362 -13.49 -5.66 6.41
CA ASN A 362 -14.80 -5.14 6.05
C ASN A 362 -15.12 -5.66 4.64
#